data_AF-A0A2N2YEB5-F1
#
_entry.id   AF-A0A2N2YEB5-F1
#
_cell.length_a   1.000
_cell.length_b   1.000
_cell.length_c   1.000
_cell.angle_alpha   90.00
_cell.angle_beta   90.00
_cell.angle_gamma   90.00
#
_symmetry.space_group_name_H-M   'P 1'
#
loop_
_entity.id
_entity.type
_entity.pdbx_description
1 polymer ?
#
loop_
_entity_poly.entity_id
_entity_poly.type
_entity_poly.pdbx_seq_one_letter_code
_entity_poly.pdbx_strand_id
1 'polypeptide(L)'
;MTEFWIFFKMGLYHVVNWQAYTNLLFLVVLAAAYNFNMWKRLLVLITLITLGFLLSLLMVSYGVIHVSLGLVGFLIAATILVGALFNIFTAGKEKQREKMGLWFAFALFFGLLRGLAYAPHFNASVGQRNKMLPSLEVALGIEAGQLLVVLIVLILAFLLQTLFRFNKRDWILVISSIVLGLAIPLLLANWIF
;
A
#
# COMPACT_ATOMS: atom_id res chain seq x y z
N MET A 1 -9.32 25.16 11.81
CA MET A 1 -9.25 24.14 10.75
C MET A 1 -10.55 23.36 10.79
N THR A 2 -11.22 23.09 9.67
CA THR A 2 -12.42 22.25 9.66
C THR A 2 -12.06 20.80 10.03
N GLU A 3 -12.99 20.06 10.65
CA GLU A 3 -12.76 18.66 11.04
C GLU A 3 -12.29 17.81 9.85
N PHE A 4 -12.83 18.06 8.66
CA PHE A 4 -12.38 17.47 7.39
C PHE A 4 -10.86 17.52 7.19
N TRP A 5 -10.25 18.70 7.33
CA TRP A 5 -8.82 18.87 7.08
C TRP A 5 -7.96 18.15 8.11
N ILE A 6 -8.48 17.91 9.32
CA ILE A 6 -7.79 17.16 10.37
C ILE A 6 -7.68 15.70 9.94
N PHE A 7 -8.81 15.06 9.62
CA PHE A 7 -8.86 13.65 9.22
C PHE A 7 -8.20 13.39 7.85
N PHE A 8 -8.39 14.30 6.90
CA PHE A 8 -7.69 14.25 5.61
C PHE A 8 -6.16 14.27 5.79
N LYS A 9 -5.64 15.17 6.62
CA LYS A 9 -4.19 15.24 6.92
C LYS A 9 -3.72 14.00 7.67
N MET A 10 -4.50 13.46 8.60
CA MET A 10 -4.15 12.21 9.27
C MET A 10 -3.97 11.07 8.28
N GLY A 11 -4.89 10.91 7.33
CA GLY A 11 -4.78 9.91 6.27
C GLY A 11 -3.56 10.12 5.38
N LEU A 12 -3.36 11.36 4.91
CA LEU A 12 -2.24 11.71 4.04
C LEU A 12 -0.89 11.47 4.72
N TYR A 13 -0.71 11.98 5.94
CA TYR A 13 0.52 11.79 6.68
C TYR A 13 0.71 10.33 7.10
N HIS A 14 -0.35 9.56 7.34
CA HIS A 14 -0.20 8.13 7.62
C HIS A 14 0.44 7.36 6.44
N VAL A 15 0.15 7.74 5.19
CA VAL A 15 0.77 7.12 4.01
C VAL A 15 2.23 7.54 3.85
N VAL A 16 2.53 8.81 4.10
CA VAL A 16 3.86 9.41 3.83
C VAL A 16 4.81 9.26 5.04
N ASN A 17 4.31 8.93 6.23
CA ASN A 17 5.13 8.80 7.43
C ASN A 17 6.07 7.59 7.36
N TRP A 18 7.35 7.86 7.56
CA TRP A 18 8.44 6.87 7.62
C TRP A 18 8.25 5.79 8.70
N GLN A 19 7.52 6.08 9.78
CA GLN A 19 7.20 5.11 10.82
C GLN A 19 6.24 4.00 10.33
N ALA A 20 5.53 4.23 9.22
CA ALA A 20 4.65 3.26 8.56
C ALA A 20 5.15 2.93 7.14
N TYR A 21 6.47 2.75 6.98
CA TYR A 21 7.09 2.55 5.66
C TYR A 21 6.64 1.29 4.92
N THR A 22 5.95 0.34 5.57
CA THR A 22 5.30 -0.81 4.92
C THR A 22 4.32 -0.37 3.81
N ASN A 23 3.64 0.76 4.01
CA ASN A 23 2.77 1.38 3.02
C ASN A 23 3.54 1.77 1.76
N LEU A 24 4.70 2.41 1.95
CA LEU A 24 5.58 2.85 0.87
C LEU A 24 6.17 1.65 0.13
N LEU A 25 6.65 0.63 0.85
CA LEU A 25 7.25 -0.56 0.26
C LEU A 25 6.32 -1.29 -0.71
N PHE A 26 5.06 -1.51 -0.31
CA PHE A 26 4.10 -2.17 -1.19
C PHE A 26 3.78 -1.33 -2.42
N LEU A 27 3.58 -0.02 -2.26
CA LEU A 27 3.31 0.89 -3.37
C LEU A 27 4.50 0.95 -4.35
N VAL A 28 5.73 0.93 -3.84
CA VAL A 28 6.95 0.90 -4.65
C VAL A 28 7.04 -0.40 -5.45
N VAL A 29 6.81 -1.56 -4.81
CA VAL A 29 6.79 -2.86 -5.50
C VAL A 29 5.71 -2.90 -6.58
N LEU A 30 4.51 -2.44 -6.24
CA LEU A 30 3.39 -2.40 -7.16
C LEU A 30 3.68 -1.45 -8.33
N ALA A 31 4.12 -0.22 -8.07
CA ALA A 31 4.40 0.78 -9.10
C ALA A 31 5.61 0.39 -9.99
N ALA A 32 6.63 -0.27 -9.45
CA ALA A 32 7.81 -0.68 -10.21
C ALA A 32 7.48 -1.60 -11.39
N ALA A 33 6.43 -2.43 -11.27
CA ALA A 33 5.98 -3.33 -12.33
C ALA A 33 5.26 -2.60 -13.49
N TYR A 34 4.78 -1.38 -13.27
CA TYR A 34 3.95 -0.64 -14.22
C TYR A 34 4.72 0.54 -14.85
N ASN A 35 4.22 1.01 -15.99
CA ASN A 35 4.76 2.18 -16.70
C ASN A 35 3.73 3.30 -16.71
N PHE A 36 4.16 4.52 -17.02
CA PHE A 36 3.29 5.69 -17.23
C PHE A 36 2.11 5.43 -18.16
N ASN A 37 2.30 4.66 -19.25
CA ASN A 37 1.21 4.32 -20.18
C ASN A 37 0.07 3.50 -19.53
N MET A 38 0.31 2.89 -18.36
CA MET A 38 -0.68 2.10 -17.63
C MET A 38 -1.22 2.84 -16.39
N TRP A 39 -1.11 4.17 -16.33
CA TRP A 39 -1.57 4.98 -15.18
C TRP A 39 -3.02 4.71 -14.76
N LYS A 40 -3.95 4.50 -15.71
CA LYS A 40 -5.35 4.17 -15.40
C LYS A 40 -5.47 2.89 -14.56
N ARG A 41 -4.61 1.90 -14.81
CA ARG A 41 -4.61 0.64 -14.05
C ARG A 41 -4.04 0.84 -12.65
N LEU A 42 -3.01 1.66 -12.51
CA LEU A 42 -2.47 2.04 -11.20
C LEU A 42 -3.52 2.78 -10.37
N LEU A 43 -4.28 3.69 -10.96
CA LEU A 43 -5.38 4.36 -10.27
C LEU A 43 -6.39 3.35 -9.74
N VAL A 44 -6.82 2.38 -10.55
CA VAL A 44 -7.77 1.35 -10.12
C VAL A 44 -7.19 0.47 -9.00
N LEU A 45 -5.89 0.15 -9.04
CA LEU A 45 -5.25 -0.60 -7.94
C LEU A 45 -5.19 0.22 -6.65
N ILE A 46 -4.87 1.52 -6.74
CA ILE A 46 -4.80 2.42 -5.59
C ILE A 46 -6.18 2.58 -4.96
N THR A 47 -7.22 2.81 -5.77
CA THR A 47 -8.61 2.90 -5.26
C THR A 47 -9.05 1.58 -4.62
N LEU A 48 -8.68 0.44 -5.17
CA LEU A 48 -8.94 -0.87 -4.55
C LEU A 48 -8.27 -1.04 -3.19
N ILE A 49 -7.02 -0.56 -3.03
CA ILE A 49 -6.35 -0.53 -1.72
C ILE A 49 -7.12 0.35 -0.75
N THR A 50 -7.54 1.55 -1.17
CA THR A 50 -8.33 2.47 -0.35
C THR A 50 -9.69 1.90 0.04
N LEU A 51 -10.37 1.22 -0.88
CA LEU A 51 -11.66 0.59 -0.62
C LEU A 51 -11.52 -0.56 0.39
N GLY A 52 -10.52 -1.43 0.23
CA GLY A 52 -10.22 -2.48 1.21
C GLY A 52 -9.87 -1.90 2.58
N PHE A 53 -9.09 -0.81 2.59
CA PHE A 53 -8.76 -0.07 3.81
C PHE A 53 -10.00 0.46 4.51
N LEU A 54 -10.87 1.16 3.80
CA LEU A 54 -12.10 1.73 4.35
C LEU A 54 -13.01 0.63 4.91
N LEU A 55 -13.17 -0.47 4.16
CA LEU A 55 -14.02 -1.59 4.57
C LEU A 55 -13.56 -2.20 5.89
N SER A 56 -12.28 -2.59 5.96
CA SER A 56 -11.70 -3.19 7.18
C SER A 56 -11.67 -2.21 8.36
N LEU A 57 -11.37 -0.94 8.10
CA LEU A 57 -11.40 0.12 9.13
C LEU A 57 -12.79 0.24 9.75
N LEU A 58 -13.85 0.29 8.93
CA LEU A 58 -15.22 0.37 9.41
C LEU A 58 -15.60 -0.88 10.20
N MET A 59 -15.27 -2.08 9.71
CA MET A 59 -15.57 -3.34 10.41
C MET A 59 -14.98 -3.38 11.83
N VAL A 60 -13.73 -2.95 12.00
CA VAL A 60 -13.11 -2.89 13.34
C VAL A 60 -13.66 -1.72 14.16
N SER A 61 -13.91 -0.58 13.52
CA SER A 61 -14.42 0.62 14.19
C SER A 61 -15.82 0.43 14.79
N TYR A 62 -16.66 -0.41 14.16
CA TYR A 62 -17.98 -0.81 14.68
C TYR A 62 -17.94 -2.08 15.55
N GLY A 63 -16.76 -2.65 15.82
CA GLY A 63 -16.60 -3.82 16.69
C GLY A 63 -17.04 -5.15 16.08
N VAL A 64 -17.14 -5.24 14.75
CA VAL A 64 -17.53 -6.49 14.05
C VAL A 64 -16.39 -7.51 14.05
N ILE A 65 -15.15 -7.04 13.94
CA ILE A 65 -13.95 -7.88 13.84
C ILE A 65 -12.88 -7.37 14.81
N HIS A 66 -12.24 -8.29 15.52
CA HIS A 66 -11.04 -8.02 16.31
C HIS A 66 -9.92 -8.99 15.90
N VAL A 67 -8.78 -8.44 15.46
CA VAL A 67 -7.58 -9.21 15.09
C VAL A 67 -6.39 -8.65 15.86
N SER A 68 -5.44 -9.51 16.25
CA SER A 68 -4.22 -9.05 16.92
C SER A 68 -3.32 -8.27 15.95
N LEU A 69 -2.77 -7.15 16.43
CA LEU A 69 -1.88 -6.31 15.62
C LEU A 69 -0.63 -7.06 15.13
N GLY A 70 -0.12 -8.01 15.92
CA GLY A 70 1.01 -8.87 15.53
C GLY A 70 0.70 -9.74 14.30
N LEU A 71 -0.46 -10.41 14.27
CA LEU A 71 -0.91 -11.19 13.10
C LEU A 71 -1.04 -10.31 11.87
N VAL A 72 -1.66 -9.14 12.00
CA VAL A 72 -1.85 -8.20 10.90
C VAL A 72 -0.51 -7.68 10.38
N GLY A 73 0.41 -7.28 11.27
CA GLY A 73 1.76 -6.83 10.90
C GLY A 73 2.54 -7.88 10.13
N PHE A 74 2.48 -9.13 10.58
CA PHE A 74 3.09 -10.26 9.87
C PHE A 74 2.48 -10.47 8.48
N LEU A 75 1.16 -10.46 8.36
CA LEU A 75 0.45 -10.63 7.08
C LEU A 75 0.78 -9.51 6.09
N ILE A 76 0.95 -8.28 6.56
CA ILE A 76 1.40 -7.14 5.75
C ILE A 76 2.80 -7.41 5.21
N ALA A 77 3.75 -7.76 6.08
CA ALA A 77 5.12 -8.07 5.69
C ALA A 77 5.19 -9.24 4.69
N ALA A 78 4.42 -10.31 4.94
CA ALA A 78 4.31 -11.46 4.06
C ALA A 78 3.75 -11.07 2.67
N THR A 79 2.73 -10.21 2.62
CA THR A 79 2.14 -9.73 1.35
C THR A 79 3.17 -8.93 0.53
N ILE A 80 3.98 -8.09 1.19
CA ILE A 80 5.06 -7.33 0.54
C ILE A 80 6.12 -8.29 -0.03
N LEU A 81 6.56 -9.28 0.76
CA LEU A 81 7.54 -10.27 0.32
C LEU A 81 7.05 -11.07 -0.88
N VAL A 82 5.80 -11.54 -0.85
CA VAL A 82 5.20 -12.27 -1.97
C VAL A 82 5.12 -11.38 -3.20
N GLY A 83 4.72 -10.11 -3.07
CA GLY A 83 4.70 -9.15 -4.17
C GLY A 83 6.08 -8.90 -4.79
N ALA A 84 7.11 -8.74 -3.95
CA ALA A 84 8.49 -8.55 -4.39
C ALA A 84 9.04 -9.79 -5.11
N LEU A 85 8.85 -10.99 -4.54
CA LEU A 85 9.22 -12.26 -5.18
C LEU A 85 8.51 -12.44 -6.51
N PHE A 86 7.20 -12.17 -6.55
CA PHE A 86 6.39 -12.28 -7.76
C PHE A 86 6.92 -11.38 -8.89
N ASN A 87 7.32 -10.15 -8.55
CA ASN A 87 7.97 -9.25 -9.49
C ASN A 87 9.31 -9.81 -9.98
N ILE A 88 10.15 -10.35 -9.09
CA ILE A 88 11.45 -10.93 -9.46
C ILE A 88 11.27 -12.07 -10.46
N PHE A 89 10.35 -13.00 -10.20
CA PHE A 89 10.10 -14.16 -11.09
C PHE A 89 9.37 -13.81 -12.39
N THR A 90 8.70 -12.66 -12.44
CA THR A 90 7.92 -12.20 -13.60
C THR A 90 8.63 -11.09 -14.39
N ALA A 91 9.74 -10.54 -13.87
CA ALA A 91 10.50 -9.47 -14.53
C ALA A 91 10.95 -9.88 -15.94
N GLY A 92 10.64 -9.05 -16.93
CA GLY A 92 11.01 -9.28 -18.34
C GLY A 92 10.10 -10.22 -19.13
N LYS A 93 9.00 -10.74 -18.54
CA LYS A 93 8.01 -11.55 -19.27
C LYS A 93 6.85 -10.67 -19.78
N GLU A 94 6.58 -10.71 -21.09
CA GLU A 94 5.52 -9.92 -21.74
C GLU A 94 4.09 -10.28 -21.27
N LYS A 95 3.89 -11.46 -20.67
CA LYS A 95 2.61 -11.94 -20.12
C LYS A 95 2.14 -11.24 -18.83
N GLN A 96 2.65 -10.05 -18.50
CA GLN A 96 2.17 -9.27 -17.35
C GLN A 96 0.67 -8.96 -17.41
N ARG A 97 0.07 -8.89 -18.62
CA ARG A 97 -1.39 -8.67 -18.78
C ARG A 97 -2.25 -9.81 -18.22
N GLU A 98 -1.81 -11.07 -18.34
CA GLU A 98 -2.59 -12.23 -17.87
C GLU A 98 -2.62 -12.33 -16.34
N LYS A 99 -1.63 -11.76 -15.65
CA LYS A 99 -1.53 -11.85 -14.19
C LYS A 99 -2.21 -10.68 -13.44
N MET A 100 -3.06 -9.92 -14.14
CA MET A 100 -3.68 -8.71 -13.59
C MET A 100 -4.68 -9.01 -12.46
N GLY A 101 -5.40 -10.15 -12.54
CA GLY A 101 -6.30 -10.59 -11.47
C GLY A 101 -5.60 -10.78 -10.12
N LEU A 102 -4.36 -11.29 -10.13
CA LEU A 102 -3.56 -11.48 -8.92
C LEU A 102 -3.22 -10.15 -8.26
N TRP A 103 -2.85 -9.12 -9.04
CA TRP A 103 -2.57 -7.79 -8.51
C TRP A 103 -3.78 -7.12 -7.89
N PHE A 104 -4.98 -7.32 -8.47
CA PHE A 104 -6.21 -6.81 -7.87
C PHE A 104 -6.51 -7.49 -6.53
N ALA A 105 -6.33 -8.81 -6.44
CA ALA A 105 -6.48 -9.54 -5.19
C ALA A 105 -5.48 -9.09 -4.13
N PHE A 106 -4.19 -8.94 -4.49
CA PHE A 106 -3.16 -8.44 -3.58
C PHE A 106 -3.43 -7.01 -3.12
N ALA A 107 -3.85 -6.12 -4.02
CA ALA A 107 -4.19 -4.74 -3.70
C ALA A 107 -5.34 -4.65 -2.67
N LEU A 108 -6.43 -5.39 -2.91
CA LEU A 108 -7.57 -5.42 -1.99
C LEU A 108 -7.19 -6.04 -0.64
N PHE A 109 -6.48 -7.17 -0.64
CA PHE A 109 -6.03 -7.84 0.58
C PHE A 109 -5.09 -6.98 1.40
N PHE A 110 -4.12 -6.33 0.75
CA PHE A 110 -3.23 -5.38 1.39
C PHE A 110 -3.98 -4.18 1.99
N GLY A 111 -4.99 -3.66 1.28
CA GLY A 111 -5.90 -2.64 1.79
C GLY A 111 -6.61 -3.07 3.07
N LEU A 112 -7.21 -4.27 3.08
CA LEU A 112 -7.88 -4.84 4.24
C LEU A 112 -6.93 -4.93 5.45
N LEU A 113 -5.75 -5.52 5.27
CA LEU A 113 -4.79 -5.65 6.36
C LEU A 113 -4.38 -4.29 6.94
N ARG A 114 -4.19 -3.28 6.08
CA ARG A 114 -3.84 -1.93 6.52
C ARG A 114 -4.94 -1.24 7.32
N GLY A 115 -6.21 -1.41 6.92
CA GLY A 115 -7.31 -0.83 7.69
C GLY A 115 -7.45 -1.48 9.06
N LEU A 116 -7.23 -2.80 9.16
CA LEU A 116 -7.14 -3.51 10.44
C LEU A 116 -6.02 -2.95 11.32
N ALA A 117 -4.82 -2.74 10.76
CA ALA A 117 -3.67 -2.19 11.50
C ALA A 117 -3.88 -0.74 11.97
N TYR A 118 -4.59 0.07 11.19
CA TYR A 118 -4.84 1.48 11.48
C TYR A 118 -5.99 1.71 12.47
N ALA A 119 -6.95 0.78 12.56
CA ALA A 119 -8.17 0.95 13.33
C ALA A 119 -7.99 1.35 14.80
N PRO A 120 -7.00 0.83 15.56
CA PRO A 120 -6.78 1.27 16.94
C PRO A 120 -6.42 2.75 17.04
N HIS A 121 -5.53 3.25 16.17
CA HIS A 121 -5.14 4.66 16.13
C HIS A 121 -6.30 5.57 15.71
N PHE A 122 -7.11 5.12 14.75
CA PHE A 122 -8.30 5.84 14.31
C PHE A 122 -9.35 5.94 15.42
N ASN A 123 -9.68 4.82 16.07
CA ASN A 123 -10.66 4.76 17.14
C ASN A 123 -10.27 5.66 18.33
N ALA A 124 -8.98 5.70 18.68
CA ALA A 124 -8.47 6.60 19.72
C ALA A 124 -8.63 8.08 19.35
N SER A 125 -8.57 8.42 18.06
CA SER A 125 -8.65 9.81 17.56
C SER A 125 -10.09 10.30 17.39
N VAL A 126 -11.02 9.43 17.00
CA VAL A 126 -12.43 9.78 16.72
C VAL A 126 -13.31 9.74 17.99
N GLY A 127 -12.97 8.89 18.97
CA GLY A 127 -13.77 8.72 20.19
C GLY A 127 -15.14 8.06 19.92
N GLN A 128 -16.19 8.51 20.63
CA GLN A 128 -17.55 7.94 20.56
C GLN A 128 -18.47 8.57 19.49
N ARG A 129 -17.93 9.44 18.62
CA ARG A 129 -18.73 10.09 17.57
C ARG A 129 -19.06 9.15 16.41
N ASN A 130 -19.95 9.58 15.52
CA ASN A 130 -20.25 8.85 14.29
C ASN A 130 -18.98 8.67 13.45
N LYS A 131 -18.54 7.42 13.28
CA LYS A 131 -17.24 7.07 12.71
C LYS A 131 -17.22 7.07 11.18
N MET A 132 -18.39 7.14 10.54
CA MET A 132 -18.51 7.00 9.09
C MET A 132 -17.90 8.18 8.33
N LEU A 133 -18.24 9.42 8.71
CA LEU A 133 -17.69 10.63 8.09
C LEU A 133 -16.16 10.73 8.25
N PRO A 134 -15.59 10.63 9.47
CA PRO A 134 -14.14 10.66 9.64
C PRO A 134 -13.40 9.54 8.88
N SER A 135 -14.01 8.36 8.74
CA SER A 135 -13.39 7.25 8.01
C SER A 135 -13.24 7.57 6.52
N LEU A 136 -14.24 8.21 5.92
CA LEU A 136 -14.20 8.66 4.53
C LEU A 136 -13.16 9.78 4.32
N GLU A 137 -13.08 10.71 5.26
CA GLU A 137 -12.11 11.81 5.21
C GLU A 137 -10.66 11.30 5.28
N VAL A 138 -10.40 10.34 6.18
CA VAL A 138 -9.11 9.63 6.25
C VAL A 138 -8.83 8.85 4.97
N ALA A 139 -9.83 8.14 4.42
CA ALA A 139 -9.66 7.35 3.20
C ALA A 139 -9.28 8.24 2.00
N LEU A 140 -9.91 9.41 1.85
CA LEU A 140 -9.53 10.40 0.83
C LEU A 140 -8.10 10.91 1.01
N GLY A 141 -7.69 11.18 2.25
CA GLY A 141 -6.31 11.55 2.57
C GLY A 141 -5.31 10.46 2.20
N ILE A 142 -5.65 9.20 2.48
CA ILE A 142 -4.83 8.03 2.13
C ILE A 142 -4.70 7.91 0.61
N GLU A 143 -5.81 7.96 -0.12
CA GLU A 143 -5.78 7.85 -1.58
C GLU A 143 -4.90 8.94 -2.20
N ALA A 144 -5.04 10.20 -1.75
CA ALA A 144 -4.19 11.30 -2.18
C ALA A 144 -2.70 11.05 -1.89
N GLY A 145 -2.37 10.56 -0.68
CA GLY A 145 -1.00 10.20 -0.31
C GLY A 145 -0.43 9.08 -1.17
N GLN A 146 -1.24 8.05 -1.47
CA GLN A 146 -0.81 6.92 -2.31
C GLN A 146 -0.56 7.34 -3.75
N LEU A 147 -1.44 8.19 -4.30
CA LEU A 147 -1.27 8.75 -5.64
C LEU A 147 0.02 9.56 -5.74
N LEU A 148 0.30 10.38 -4.73
CA LEU A 148 1.53 11.18 -4.67
C LEU A 148 2.77 10.27 -4.66
N VAL A 149 2.79 9.23 -3.83
CA VAL A 149 3.92 8.28 -3.77
C VAL A 149 4.09 7.55 -5.10
N VAL A 150 3.02 7.03 -5.69
CA VAL A 150 3.09 6.32 -6.97
C VAL A 150 3.57 7.23 -8.08
N LEU A 151 3.12 8.50 -8.11
CA LEU A 151 3.59 9.48 -9.07
C LEU A 151 5.11 9.71 -8.94
N ILE A 152 5.62 9.89 -7.72
CA ILE A 152 7.06 10.04 -7.47
C ILE A 152 7.84 8.82 -7.97
N VAL A 153 7.37 7.61 -7.65
CA VAL A 153 8.02 6.36 -8.08
C VAL A 153 8.04 6.24 -9.60
N LEU A 154 6.95 6.59 -10.28
CA LEU A 154 6.89 6.59 -11.74
C LEU A 154 7.85 7.61 -12.34
N ILE A 155 7.90 8.84 -11.81
CA ILE A 155 8.83 9.88 -12.28
C ILE A 155 10.28 9.41 -12.13
N LEU A 156 10.64 8.83 -10.98
CA LEU A 156 11.98 8.26 -10.75
C LEU A 156 12.28 7.12 -11.72
N ALA A 157 11.33 6.21 -11.94
CA ALA A 157 11.47 5.12 -12.89
C ALA A 157 11.72 5.64 -14.31
N PHE A 158 10.96 6.66 -14.73
CA PHE A 158 11.13 7.29 -16.04
C PHE A 158 12.48 7.99 -16.16
N LEU A 159 12.87 8.79 -15.18
CA LEU A 159 14.15 9.50 -15.18
C LEU A 159 15.32 8.51 -15.28
N LEU A 160 15.29 7.42 -14.52
CA LEU A 160 16.35 6.42 -14.52
C LEU A 160 16.37 5.59 -15.81
N GLN A 161 15.21 5.23 -16.35
CA GLN A 161 15.12 4.50 -17.62
C GLN A 161 15.54 5.39 -18.81
N THR A 162 15.23 6.69 -18.79
CA THR A 162 15.55 7.61 -19.88
C THR A 162 16.99 8.13 -19.81
N LEU A 163 17.47 8.56 -18.63
CA LEU A 163 18.82 9.11 -18.48
C LEU A 163 19.90 8.04 -18.46
N PHE A 164 19.69 6.94 -17.72
CA PHE A 164 20.70 5.89 -17.55
C PHE A 164 20.49 4.71 -18.50
N ARG A 165 19.45 4.75 -19.35
CA ARG A 165 19.09 3.68 -20.30
C ARG A 165 18.93 2.31 -19.64
N PHE A 166 18.52 2.27 -18.38
CA PHE A 166 18.26 1.02 -17.68
C PHE A 166 17.08 0.29 -18.32
N ASN A 167 17.25 -1.02 -18.51
CA ASN A 167 16.13 -1.84 -18.95
C ASN A 167 15.06 -1.91 -17.86
N LYS A 168 13.80 -1.89 -18.29
CA LYS A 168 12.64 -2.03 -17.38
C LYS A 168 12.76 -3.28 -16.49
N ARG A 169 13.32 -4.37 -17.04
CA ARG A 169 13.59 -5.60 -16.30
C ARG A 169 14.50 -5.34 -15.11
N ASP A 170 15.62 -4.66 -15.32
CA ASP A 170 16.62 -4.41 -14.29
C ASP A 170 16.07 -3.46 -13.22
N TRP A 171 15.30 -2.44 -13.62
CA TRP A 171 14.56 -1.58 -12.70
C TRP A 171 13.64 -2.39 -11.76
N ILE A 172 12.82 -3.27 -12.32
CA ILE A 172 11.92 -4.13 -11.52
C ILE A 172 12.72 -5.02 -10.57
N LEU A 173 13.80 -5.64 -11.05
CA LEU A 173 14.62 -6.55 -10.25
C LEU A 173 15.31 -5.83 -9.10
N VAL A 174 15.93 -4.68 -9.35
CA VAL A 174 16.64 -3.89 -8.33
C VAL A 174 15.66 -3.41 -7.26
N ILE A 175 14.56 -2.78 -7.65
CA ILE A 175 13.57 -2.27 -6.70
C ILE A 175 12.94 -3.40 -5.89
N SER A 176 12.56 -4.50 -6.55
CA SER A 176 11.95 -5.63 -5.84
C SER A 176 12.93 -6.32 -4.90
N SER A 177 14.22 -6.38 -5.25
CA SER A 177 15.27 -6.95 -4.38
C SER A 177 15.53 -6.08 -3.15
N ILE A 178 15.55 -4.75 -3.32
CA ILE A 178 15.67 -3.80 -2.21
C ILE A 178 14.48 -3.98 -1.25
N VAL A 179 13.26 -4.00 -1.79
CA VAL A 179 12.05 -4.14 -0.96
C VAL A 179 12.01 -5.50 -0.27
N LEU A 180 12.43 -6.57 -0.94
CA LEU A 180 12.56 -7.90 -0.34
C LEU A 180 13.53 -7.86 0.86
N GLY A 181 14.71 -7.25 0.69
CA GLY A 181 15.68 -7.07 1.77
C GLY A 181 15.15 -6.27 2.95
N LEU A 182 14.32 -5.25 2.71
CA LEU A 182 13.69 -4.44 3.77
C LEU A 182 12.48 -5.13 4.42
N ALA A 183 11.82 -6.04 3.71
CA ALA A 183 10.65 -6.76 4.21
C ALA A 183 11.01 -7.97 5.08
N ILE A 184 12.20 -8.56 4.94
CA ILE A 184 12.66 -9.66 5.79
C ILE A 184 12.75 -9.24 7.28
N PRO A 185 13.44 -8.14 7.66
CA PRO A 185 13.48 -7.69 9.05
C PRO A 185 12.09 -7.37 9.61
N LEU A 186 11.19 -6.83 8.78
CA LEU A 186 9.80 -6.56 9.17
C LEU A 186 9.05 -7.84 9.53
N LEU A 187 9.23 -8.89 8.74
CA LEU A 187 8.58 -10.18 8.97
C LEU A 187 9.13 -10.84 10.25
N LEU A 188 10.43 -10.75 10.49
CA LEU A 188 11.06 -11.25 11.71
C LEU A 188 10.66 -10.46 12.96
N ALA A 189 10.54 -9.13 12.85
CA ALA A 189 10.15 -8.28 13.98
C ALA A 189 8.68 -8.46 14.39
N ASN A 190 7.81 -8.84 13.45
CA ASN A 190 6.39 -9.13 13.71
C ASN A 190 6.12 -10.65 13.77
N TRP A 191 7.15 -11.44 14.04
CA TRP A 191 7.02 -12.90 14.09
C TRP A 191 6.11 -13.31 15.25
N ILE A 192 5.12 -14.15 14.94
CA ILE A 192 3.97 -14.44 15.83
C ILE A 192 4.28 -15.61 16.80
N PHE A 193 5.41 -16.30 16.63
CA PHE A 193 5.79 -17.50 17.40
C PHE A 193 7.02 -17.28 18.28
#